data_AF-A0A9E4J433-F1
#
_entry.id   AF-A0A9E4J433-F1
#
_cell.length_a   1.000
_cell.length_b   1.000
_cell.length_c   1.000
_cell.angle_alpha   90.00
_cell.angle_beta   90.00
_cell.angle_gamma   90.00
#
_symmetry.space_group_name_H-M   'P 1'
#
loop_
_entity.id
_entity.type
_entity.pdbx_description
1 polymer ?
#
loop_
_entity_poly.entity_id
_entity_poly.type
_entity_poly.pdbx_seq_one_letter_code
_entity_poly.pdbx_strand_id
1 'polypeptide(L)'
;MTPRAFKAVPLERWLPWGLFAVSAWLGLAPGARAWGQAADAAPPTGPSEAAPAPSPRGAPVPPQAESPPLERAGGGYCYDGPHPTDNREAAGPRWDQAPGRHVHFYPPLDPRLFVLRGDCYHFAGDPTDFGFDGNTQPYYGAHPIPGGGWCYMVGGHQHAFAPFGAGFVTVGPWLHWQGTFDATFWAYWPYFSAFYKDLYPRYYGGGQWRRQRHVAPALPPGAWTHGPRIEGERTEGSPGRRPPPR
;
A
#
# COMPACT_ATOMS: atom_id res chain seq x y z
N MET A 1 56.67 -6.80 -22.39
CA MET A 1 55.69 -5.89 -21.76
C MET A 1 55.85 -6.01 -20.25
N THR A 2 56.42 -5.00 -19.62
CA THR A 2 56.78 -4.97 -18.20
C THR A 2 55.62 -4.40 -17.36
N PRO A 3 55.28 -5.01 -16.21
CA PRO A 3 54.23 -4.48 -15.35
C PRO A 3 54.74 -3.28 -14.53
N ARG A 4 53.96 -2.20 -14.48
CA ARG A 4 54.20 -1.05 -13.60
C ARG A 4 53.65 -1.35 -12.20
N ALA A 5 54.52 -1.27 -11.21
CA ALA A 5 54.18 -1.32 -9.79
C ALA A 5 53.57 0.03 -9.33
N PHE A 6 52.44 -0.03 -8.64
CA PHE A 6 51.87 1.10 -7.93
C PHE A 6 52.46 1.17 -6.51
N LYS A 7 53.01 2.32 -6.15
CA LYS A 7 53.49 2.63 -4.79
C LYS A 7 52.28 3.01 -3.92
N ALA A 8 52.18 2.38 -2.75
CA ALA A 8 51.25 2.76 -1.69
C ALA A 8 51.67 4.11 -1.08
N VAL A 9 50.70 4.98 -0.83
CA VAL A 9 50.87 6.23 -0.08
C VAL A 9 50.40 5.98 1.36
N PRO A 10 51.18 6.32 2.40
CA PRO A 10 50.79 6.13 3.78
C PRO A 10 49.75 7.19 4.20
N LEU A 11 48.70 6.74 4.89
CA LEU A 11 47.69 7.59 5.50
C LEU A 11 48.20 8.05 6.87
N GLU A 12 48.77 9.25 6.94
CA GLU A 12 49.16 9.88 8.20
C GLU A 12 47.95 10.46 8.93
N ARG A 13 47.88 10.11 10.22
CA ARG A 13 46.96 10.61 11.24
C ARG A 13 47.31 12.05 11.61
N TRP A 14 46.30 12.92 11.72
CA TRP A 14 46.32 14.08 12.63
C TRP A 14 44.95 14.28 13.28
N LEU A 15 44.94 14.24 14.62
CA LEU A 15 43.90 14.68 15.59
C LEU A 15 43.73 16.24 15.52
N PRO A 16 42.85 16.95 16.30
CA PRO A 16 42.10 16.57 17.51
C PRO A 16 40.64 17.12 17.66
N TRP A 17 39.90 16.48 18.59
CA TRP A 17 39.06 17.07 19.64
C TRP A 17 38.61 18.53 19.46
N GLY A 18 37.37 18.71 19.00
CA GLY A 18 36.61 19.95 19.11
C GLY A 18 35.48 19.80 20.12
N LEU A 19 35.62 20.46 21.28
CA LEU A 19 34.58 20.71 22.27
C LEU A 19 33.36 21.37 21.60
N PHE A 20 32.20 20.73 21.68
CA PHE A 20 30.92 21.43 21.48
C PHE A 20 30.22 21.60 22.83
N ALA A 21 30.03 22.86 23.17
CA ALA A 21 29.34 23.33 24.36
C ALA A 21 27.87 22.87 24.35
N VAL A 22 27.45 22.31 25.48
CA VAL A 22 26.04 22.05 25.79
C VAL A 22 25.41 23.38 26.20
N SER A 23 24.74 24.05 25.27
CA SER A 23 23.88 25.18 25.60
C SER A 23 22.53 24.65 26.10
N ALA A 24 22.41 24.55 27.42
CA ALA A 24 21.13 24.34 28.09
C ALA A 24 20.25 25.59 27.94
N TRP A 25 19.28 25.52 27.04
CA TRP A 25 18.16 26.47 27.03
C TRP A 25 17.03 25.92 27.90
N LEU A 26 17.01 26.33 29.17
CA LEU A 26 15.80 26.34 29.98
C LEU A 26 14.92 27.49 29.49
N GLY A 27 13.95 27.17 28.62
CA GLY A 27 12.85 28.06 28.29
C GLY A 27 11.56 27.54 28.92
N LEU A 28 11.24 28.02 30.13
CA LEU A 28 9.87 28.02 30.62
C LEU A 28 9.05 29.03 29.80
N ALA A 29 7.97 28.59 29.19
CA ALA A 29 6.77 29.42 29.07
C ALA A 29 5.50 28.55 28.94
N PRO A 30 4.40 28.93 29.62
CA PRO A 30 3.16 28.19 29.72
C PRO A 30 2.25 28.45 28.53
N GLY A 31 1.46 27.46 28.15
CA GLY A 31 0.47 27.63 27.08
C GLY A 31 -0.27 26.36 26.74
N ALA A 32 -0.93 25.75 27.72
CA ALA A 32 -2.01 24.82 27.45
C ALA A 32 -3.12 25.60 26.72
N ARG A 33 -3.09 25.59 25.38
CA ARG A 33 -4.26 25.91 24.58
C ARG A 33 -5.26 24.77 24.82
N ALA A 34 -6.26 25.07 25.63
CA ALA A 34 -7.48 24.29 25.71
C ALA A 34 -7.97 24.06 24.29
N TRP A 35 -7.94 22.79 23.86
CA TRP A 35 -8.59 22.36 22.64
C TRP A 35 -10.08 22.61 22.85
N GLY A 36 -10.62 23.44 21.97
CA GLY A 36 -12.00 23.89 22.00
C GLY A 36 -12.95 22.71 22.14
N GLN A 37 -14.00 22.98 22.91
CA GLN A 37 -15.22 22.21 23.00
C GLN A 37 -15.52 21.50 21.68
N ALA A 38 -15.63 20.17 21.74
CA ALA A 38 -16.24 19.39 20.70
C ALA A 38 -17.58 20.07 20.37
N ALA A 39 -17.68 20.63 19.17
CA ALA A 39 -18.97 20.97 18.64
C ALA A 39 -19.79 19.68 18.65
N ASP A 40 -20.96 19.74 19.26
CA ASP A 40 -22.03 18.76 19.09
C ASP A 40 -22.35 18.66 17.60
N ALA A 41 -21.54 17.90 16.87
CA ALA A 41 -21.83 17.51 15.51
C ALA A 41 -23.04 16.60 15.62
N ALA A 42 -24.18 17.11 15.15
CA ALA A 42 -25.37 16.31 14.99
C ALA A 42 -24.99 14.98 14.31
N PRO A 43 -25.50 13.84 14.79
CA PRO A 43 -25.23 12.56 14.16
C PRO A 43 -25.58 12.67 12.66
N PRO A 44 -24.75 12.13 11.75
CA PRO A 44 -25.07 12.15 10.33
C PRO A 44 -26.46 11.54 10.14
N THR A 45 -27.38 12.37 9.66
CA THR A 45 -28.75 11.98 9.39
C THR A 45 -28.77 11.00 8.21
N GLY A 46 -29.03 9.74 8.53
CA GLY A 46 -29.49 8.72 7.61
C GLY A 46 -28.39 7.80 7.08
N PRO A 47 -28.61 6.47 7.08
CA PRO A 47 -27.81 5.59 6.24
C PRO A 47 -28.03 6.06 4.80
N SER A 48 -26.98 6.54 4.15
CA SER A 48 -26.94 6.60 2.69
C SER A 48 -27.29 5.20 2.22
N GLU A 49 -28.43 5.06 1.55
CA GLU A 49 -28.91 3.81 0.98
C GLU A 49 -27.96 3.44 -0.15
N ALA A 50 -26.80 2.89 0.23
CA ALA A 50 -25.81 2.38 -0.69
C ALA A 50 -26.50 1.27 -1.46
N ALA A 51 -26.57 1.43 -2.78
CA ALA A 51 -27.13 0.42 -3.66
C ALA A 51 -26.53 -0.95 -3.28
N PRO A 52 -27.34 -2.01 -3.20
CA PRO A 52 -26.87 -3.33 -2.81
C PRO A 52 -25.68 -3.71 -3.69
N ALA A 53 -24.56 -4.04 -3.06
CA ALA A 53 -23.35 -4.45 -3.77
C ALA A 53 -23.70 -5.62 -4.71
N PRO A 54 -23.20 -5.63 -5.96
CA PRO A 54 -23.44 -6.74 -6.87
C PRO A 54 -23.05 -8.06 -6.21
N SER A 55 -23.84 -9.11 -6.46
CA SER A 55 -23.57 -10.44 -5.91
C SER A 55 -22.12 -10.86 -6.22
N PRO A 56 -21.37 -11.42 -5.25
CA PRO A 56 -19.95 -11.75 -5.45
C PRO A 56 -19.70 -12.64 -6.68
N ARG A 57 -20.66 -13.53 -7.00
CA ARG A 57 -20.66 -14.36 -8.21
C ARG A 57 -20.77 -13.48 -9.45
N GLY A 58 -19.64 -13.23 -10.10
CA GLY A 58 -19.56 -12.48 -11.35
C GLY A 58 -18.97 -11.07 -11.22
N ALA A 59 -18.39 -10.72 -10.06
CA ALA A 59 -17.62 -9.47 -9.96
C ALA A 59 -16.51 -9.46 -11.03
N PRO A 60 -16.40 -8.38 -11.83
CA PRO A 60 -15.41 -8.31 -12.90
C PRO A 60 -14.00 -8.31 -12.31
N VAL A 61 -13.08 -9.01 -12.98
CA VAL A 61 -11.65 -8.82 -12.73
C VAL A 61 -11.30 -7.40 -13.20
N PRO A 62 -10.65 -6.57 -12.36
CA PRO A 62 -10.19 -5.27 -12.80
C PRO A 62 -9.31 -5.46 -14.03
N PRO A 63 -9.57 -4.76 -15.16
CA PRO A 63 -8.91 -5.05 -16.43
C PRO A 63 -7.39 -5.05 -16.37
N GLN A 64 -6.79 -4.32 -15.43
CA GLN A 64 -5.34 -4.18 -15.28
C GLN A 64 -4.74 -5.12 -14.23
N ALA A 65 -5.56 -5.76 -13.39
CA ALA A 65 -5.07 -6.56 -12.29
C ALA A 65 -4.42 -7.87 -12.73
N GLU A 66 -4.94 -8.50 -13.79
CA GLU A 66 -4.48 -9.80 -14.28
C GLU A 66 -4.05 -9.76 -15.76
N SER A 67 -4.04 -8.58 -16.37
CA SER A 67 -3.53 -8.38 -17.74
C SER A 67 -2.04 -8.09 -17.73
N PRO A 68 -1.32 -8.35 -18.84
CA PRO A 68 0.05 -7.87 -18.99
C PRO A 68 0.13 -6.35 -18.74
N PRO A 69 1.21 -5.86 -18.11
CA PRO A 69 1.43 -4.43 -17.95
C PRO A 69 1.36 -3.69 -19.29
N LEU A 70 0.68 -2.54 -19.30
CA LEU A 70 0.55 -1.66 -20.44
C LEU A 70 1.83 -0.84 -20.61
N GLU A 71 2.53 -1.10 -21.71
CA GLU A 71 3.63 -0.27 -22.18
C GLU A 71 3.10 0.99 -22.87
N ARG A 72 3.80 2.11 -22.73
CA ARG A 72 3.43 3.37 -23.38
C ARG A 72 3.73 3.34 -24.88
N ALA A 73 3.06 4.23 -25.63
CA ALA A 73 3.49 4.58 -26.98
C ALA A 73 4.89 5.22 -26.93
N GLY A 74 5.85 4.62 -27.65
CA GLY A 74 7.26 5.01 -27.62
C GLY A 74 8.14 4.16 -26.70
N GLY A 75 7.55 3.16 -26.03
CA GLY A 75 8.24 2.18 -25.20
C GLY A 75 8.30 2.57 -23.72
N GLY A 76 8.60 1.56 -22.89
CA GLY A 76 8.70 1.69 -21.44
C GLY A 76 7.37 1.87 -20.72
N TYR A 77 7.45 1.95 -19.40
CA TYR A 77 6.32 2.00 -18.48
C TYR A 77 6.33 3.32 -17.73
N CYS A 78 5.22 4.06 -17.78
CA CYS A 78 5.11 5.31 -17.04
C CYS A 78 4.75 5.03 -15.59
N TYR A 79 5.35 5.77 -14.69
CA TYR A 79 4.98 5.82 -13.27
C TYR A 79 4.72 7.26 -12.87
N ASP A 80 3.85 7.44 -11.89
CA ASP A 80 3.62 8.75 -11.28
C ASP A 80 3.77 8.65 -9.76
N GLY A 81 4.88 9.22 -9.29
CA GLY A 81 5.31 9.20 -7.90
C GLY A 81 6.14 7.98 -7.50
N PRO A 82 6.56 7.93 -6.22
CA PRO A 82 7.43 6.87 -5.71
C PRO A 82 6.81 5.48 -5.81
N HIS A 83 7.61 4.49 -6.19
CA HIS A 83 7.14 3.12 -6.38
C HIS A 83 8.22 2.06 -6.13
N PRO A 84 7.84 0.80 -5.86
CA PRO A 84 8.81 -0.28 -5.80
C PRO A 84 9.40 -0.58 -7.18
N THR A 85 10.67 -0.98 -7.20
CA THR A 85 11.36 -1.41 -8.41
C THR A 85 11.42 -2.93 -8.48
N ASP A 86 11.32 -3.48 -9.69
CA ASP A 86 11.60 -4.90 -9.90
C ASP A 86 13.09 -5.11 -10.14
N ASN A 87 13.82 -5.45 -9.07
CA ASN A 87 15.25 -5.67 -9.16
C ASN A 87 15.67 -6.96 -9.87
N ARG A 88 14.70 -7.75 -10.36
CA ARG A 88 14.94 -8.86 -11.29
C ARG A 88 15.13 -8.35 -12.72
N GLU A 89 14.49 -7.23 -13.05
CA GLU A 89 14.54 -6.58 -14.36
C GLU A 89 15.58 -5.45 -14.41
N ALA A 90 15.77 -4.72 -13.31
CA ALA A 90 16.68 -3.59 -13.22
C ALA A 90 17.60 -3.65 -12.00
N ALA A 91 18.93 -3.68 -12.20
CA ALA A 91 19.87 -3.55 -11.10
C ALA A 91 19.73 -2.16 -10.44
N GLY A 92 19.64 -2.11 -9.11
CA GLY A 92 19.54 -0.83 -8.39
C GLY A 92 18.84 -0.90 -7.03
N PRO A 93 18.48 0.27 -6.48
CA PRO A 93 17.63 0.39 -5.30
C PRO A 93 16.31 -0.36 -5.51
N ARG A 94 15.70 -0.84 -4.41
CA ARG A 94 14.43 -1.60 -4.42
C ARG A 94 13.18 -0.70 -4.50
N TRP A 95 13.43 0.59 -4.57
CA TRP A 95 12.44 1.65 -4.50
C TRP A 95 12.92 2.83 -5.32
N ASP A 96 12.06 3.36 -6.17
CA ASP A 96 12.28 4.63 -6.87
C ASP A 96 11.59 5.75 -6.10
N GLN A 97 12.37 6.79 -5.77
CA GLN A 97 11.94 7.97 -5.05
C GLN A 97 11.49 9.13 -5.96
N ALA A 98 11.55 8.95 -7.28
CA ALA A 98 11.23 9.99 -8.24
C ALA A 98 9.80 10.53 -8.01
N PRO A 99 9.66 11.85 -7.74
CA PRO A 99 8.35 12.46 -7.62
C PRO A 99 7.73 12.66 -8.99
N GLY A 100 6.40 12.60 -9.06
CA GLY A 100 5.67 12.89 -10.28
C GLY A 100 5.94 11.87 -11.40
N ARG A 101 5.56 12.28 -12.61
CA ARG A 101 5.57 11.43 -13.80
C ARG A 101 6.98 11.16 -14.36
N HIS A 102 7.33 9.90 -14.53
CA HIS A 102 8.59 9.45 -15.15
C HIS A 102 8.43 8.10 -15.85
N VAL A 103 9.47 7.60 -16.52
CA VAL A 103 9.41 6.36 -17.34
C VAL A 103 10.56 5.44 -16.98
N HIS A 104 10.26 4.14 -16.87
CA HIS A 104 11.23 3.07 -16.75
C HIS A 104 11.12 2.09 -17.91
N PHE A 105 12.18 1.31 -18.13
CA PHE A 105 12.18 0.22 -19.12
C PHE A 105 11.53 -1.06 -18.60
N TYR A 106 11.36 -1.18 -17.28
CA TYR A 106 10.79 -2.35 -16.63
C TYR A 106 9.33 -2.11 -16.22
N PRO A 107 8.49 -3.16 -16.20
CA PRO A 107 7.08 -3.05 -15.82
C PRO A 107 6.87 -2.95 -14.30
N PRO A 108 5.66 -2.59 -13.83
CA PRO A 108 5.29 -2.76 -12.42
C PRO A 108 5.50 -4.22 -12.00
N LEU A 109 6.09 -4.43 -10.81
CA LEU A 109 6.40 -5.77 -10.31
C LEU A 109 5.15 -6.66 -10.19
N ASP A 110 4.01 -6.06 -9.86
CA ASP A 110 2.69 -6.68 -9.79
C ASP A 110 1.63 -5.61 -10.11
N PRO A 111 0.92 -5.69 -11.24
CA PRO A 111 -0.10 -4.72 -11.61
C PRO A 111 -1.19 -4.48 -10.56
N ARG A 112 -1.45 -5.45 -9.67
CA ARG A 112 -2.46 -5.33 -8.60
C ARG A 112 -2.06 -4.35 -7.50
N LEU A 113 -0.79 -3.99 -7.44
CA LEU A 113 -0.26 -2.99 -6.50
C LEU A 113 -0.32 -1.57 -7.07
N PHE A 114 -0.88 -1.39 -8.26
CA PHE A 114 -0.93 -0.10 -8.95
C PHE A 114 -2.32 0.21 -9.46
N VAL A 115 -2.62 1.51 -9.53
CA VAL A 115 -3.73 2.05 -10.31
C VAL A 115 -3.15 2.63 -11.59
N LEU A 116 -3.57 2.17 -12.77
CA LEU A 116 -3.20 2.82 -14.02
C LEU A 116 -4.18 3.95 -14.34
N ARG A 117 -3.63 5.14 -14.57
CA ARG A 117 -4.36 6.37 -14.91
C ARG A 117 -3.80 6.92 -16.21
N GLY A 118 -4.64 6.94 -17.25
CA GLY A 118 -4.14 7.18 -18.60
C GLY A 118 -3.14 6.07 -18.96
N ASP A 119 -1.87 6.45 -19.09
CA ASP A 119 -0.76 5.54 -19.38
C ASP A 119 0.25 5.41 -18.22
N CYS A 120 -0.07 5.89 -17.01
CA CYS A 120 0.85 5.91 -15.86
C CYS A 120 0.36 5.13 -14.64
N TYR A 121 1.27 4.36 -14.06
CA TYR A 121 1.07 3.56 -12.87
C TYR A 121 1.29 4.39 -11.60
N HIS A 122 0.29 4.40 -10.73
CA HIS A 122 0.34 5.00 -9.40
C HIS A 122 0.36 3.88 -8.36
N PHE A 123 1.39 3.85 -7.52
CA PHE A 123 1.53 2.80 -6.52
C PHE A 123 0.45 2.92 -5.42
N ALA A 124 -0.24 1.81 -5.16
CA ALA A 124 -1.38 1.69 -4.26
C ALA A 124 -1.14 0.72 -3.09
N GLY A 125 0.04 0.09 -3.02
CA GLY A 125 0.42 -0.74 -1.87
C GLY A 125 0.98 0.06 -0.69
N ASP A 126 1.35 -0.65 0.37
CA ASP A 126 2.07 -0.06 1.49
C ASP A 126 3.57 0.06 1.15
N PRO A 127 4.13 1.28 1.05
CA PRO A 127 5.50 1.48 0.60
C PRO A 127 6.53 0.93 1.61
N THR A 128 6.16 0.81 2.90
CA THR A 128 7.04 0.26 3.94
C THR A 128 7.29 -1.23 3.76
N ASP A 129 6.42 -1.94 3.05
CA ASP A 129 6.61 -3.36 2.65
C ASP A 129 7.64 -3.54 1.54
N PHE A 130 7.99 -2.47 0.83
CA PHE A 130 8.94 -2.50 -0.28
C PHE A 130 10.27 -1.83 0.03
N GLY A 131 10.37 -1.17 1.19
CA GLY A 131 11.62 -0.60 1.71
C GLY A 131 11.72 0.90 1.49
N PHE A 132 10.60 1.56 1.25
CA PHE A 132 10.53 3.01 1.36
C PHE A 132 10.87 3.43 2.79
N ASP A 133 11.83 4.34 2.89
CA ASP A 133 12.35 4.91 4.13
C ASP A 133 12.01 6.40 4.30
N GLY A 134 11.22 6.94 3.36
CA GLY A 134 10.73 8.31 3.43
C GLY A 134 9.52 8.46 4.35
N ASN A 135 8.99 9.68 4.40
CA ASN A 135 7.83 10.00 5.22
C ASN A 135 6.57 9.31 4.69
N THR A 136 5.87 8.62 5.58
CA THR A 136 4.57 8.02 5.29
C THR A 136 3.45 8.64 6.11
N GLN A 137 2.23 8.40 5.66
CA GLN A 137 1.01 8.75 6.35
C GLN A 137 0.24 7.47 6.69
N PRO A 138 -0.30 7.34 7.92
CA PRO A 138 -1.03 6.17 8.37
C PRO A 138 -2.48 6.21 7.90
N TYR A 139 -2.90 5.24 7.09
CA TYR A 139 -4.28 5.06 6.63
C TYR A 139 -4.89 3.79 7.20
N TYR A 140 -6.21 3.78 7.36
CA TYR A 140 -6.94 2.60 7.78
C TYR A 140 -8.16 2.38 6.91
N GLY A 141 -8.29 1.14 6.41
CA GLY A 141 -9.38 0.76 5.51
C GLY A 141 -9.22 1.34 4.13
N ALA A 142 -10.17 1.02 3.25
CA ALA A 142 -10.11 1.45 1.87
C ALA A 142 -10.39 2.95 1.71
N HIS A 143 -9.69 3.59 0.78
CA HIS A 143 -9.79 5.03 0.57
C HIS A 143 -9.35 5.42 -0.85
N PRO A 144 -9.72 6.61 -1.34
CA PRO A 144 -9.28 7.04 -2.67
C PRO A 144 -7.78 7.40 -2.64
N ILE A 145 -7.12 7.33 -3.79
CA ILE A 145 -5.68 7.65 -3.96
C ILE A 145 -5.55 8.99 -4.69
N PRO A 146 -4.52 9.85 -4.40
CA PRO A 146 -4.31 11.09 -5.13
C PRO A 146 -4.15 10.81 -6.62
N GLY A 147 -4.84 11.59 -7.45
CA GLY A 147 -4.95 11.22 -8.85
C GLY A 147 -5.81 9.97 -9.04
N GLY A 148 -6.84 9.77 -8.22
CA GLY A 148 -7.96 8.81 -8.32
C GLY A 148 -7.63 7.32 -8.31
N GLY A 149 -8.69 6.52 -8.52
CA GLY A 149 -8.69 5.12 -8.16
C GLY A 149 -8.82 4.92 -6.64
N TRP A 150 -8.57 3.71 -6.18
CA TRP A 150 -8.85 3.29 -4.81
C TRP A 150 -7.72 2.41 -4.26
N CYS A 151 -7.33 2.66 -3.01
CA CYS A 151 -6.62 1.69 -2.19
C CYS A 151 -7.67 0.77 -1.57
N TYR A 152 -7.50 -0.54 -1.73
CA TYR A 152 -8.44 -1.56 -1.25
C TYR A 152 -7.95 -2.29 0.01
N MET A 153 -6.87 -1.82 0.64
CA MET A 153 -6.35 -2.39 1.88
C MET A 153 -7.36 -2.19 3.01
N VAL A 154 -7.81 -3.28 3.65
CA VAL A 154 -8.90 -3.23 4.66
C VAL A 154 -8.37 -2.85 6.06
N GLY A 155 -7.08 -3.08 6.31
CA GLY A 155 -6.44 -2.82 7.60
C GLY A 155 -5.64 -1.52 7.65
N GLY A 156 -4.89 -1.35 8.74
CA GLY A 156 -3.91 -0.28 8.87
C GLY A 156 -2.75 -0.48 7.89
N HIS A 157 -2.39 0.57 7.17
CA HIS A 157 -1.30 0.60 6.19
C HIS A 157 -0.74 2.02 6.05
N GLN A 158 0.35 2.15 5.31
CA GLN A 158 1.03 3.40 5.06
C GLN A 158 0.92 3.83 3.60
N HIS A 159 1.02 5.13 3.34
CA HIS A 159 1.28 5.66 1.99
C HIS A 159 2.27 6.82 2.03
N ALA A 160 2.99 7.03 0.92
CA ALA A 160 3.96 8.12 0.76
C ALA A 160 3.31 9.48 0.43
N PHE A 161 1.97 9.56 0.44
CA PHE A 161 1.21 10.76 0.10
C PHE A 161 0.31 11.21 1.25
N ALA A 162 0.12 12.53 1.34
CA ALA A 162 -0.83 13.16 2.25
C ALA A 162 -2.29 12.85 1.88
N PRO A 163 -3.21 12.82 2.86
CA PRO A 163 -4.62 12.70 2.56
C PRO A 163 -5.07 13.89 1.71
N PHE A 164 -6.05 13.67 0.85
CA PHE A 164 -6.56 14.69 -0.05
C PHE A 164 -8.08 14.73 -0.03
N GLY A 165 -8.64 15.93 -0.11
CA GLY A 165 -10.08 16.15 -0.03
C GLY A 165 -10.62 16.10 1.41
N ALA A 166 -11.87 16.53 1.56
CA ALA A 166 -12.52 16.71 2.86
C ALA A 166 -13.08 15.41 3.48
N GLY A 167 -13.00 14.28 2.77
CA GLY A 167 -13.58 13.01 3.23
C GLY A 167 -12.67 12.21 4.17
N PHE A 168 -11.44 12.66 4.43
CA PHE A 168 -10.57 12.02 5.41
C PHE A 168 -10.76 12.60 6.81
N VAL A 169 -10.86 11.73 7.80
CA VAL A 169 -10.87 12.09 9.21
C VAL A 169 -9.81 11.31 9.97
N THR A 170 -9.32 11.88 11.08
CA THR A 170 -8.36 11.21 11.94
C THR A 170 -9.07 10.51 13.10
N VAL A 171 -8.86 9.21 13.25
CA VAL A 171 -9.34 8.41 14.40
C VAL A 171 -8.14 7.72 15.05
N GLY A 172 -7.78 8.16 16.26
CA GLY A 172 -6.52 7.73 16.87
C GLY A 172 -5.33 8.11 15.98
N PRO A 173 -4.39 7.18 15.68
CA PRO A 173 -3.26 7.47 14.81
C PRO A 173 -3.57 7.29 13.31
N TRP A 174 -4.82 7.01 12.92
CA TRP A 174 -5.15 6.59 11.55
C TRP A 174 -6.01 7.60 10.80
N LEU A 175 -5.75 7.74 9.51
CA LEU A 175 -6.62 8.43 8.55
C LEU A 175 -7.66 7.45 8.02
N HIS A 176 -8.94 7.76 8.24
CA HIS A 176 -10.08 7.00 7.74
C HIS A 176 -10.81 7.79 6.65
N TRP A 177 -11.26 7.10 5.61
CA TRP A 177 -12.17 7.67 4.62
C TRP A 177 -13.62 7.56 5.12
N GLN A 178 -14.32 8.69 5.21
CA GLN A 178 -15.75 8.79 5.53
C GLN A 178 -16.59 9.29 4.35
N GLY A 179 -15.97 9.55 3.20
CA GLY A 179 -16.70 9.92 2.00
C GLY A 179 -17.41 8.74 1.34
N THR A 180 -18.10 9.03 0.26
CA THR A 180 -18.81 8.01 -0.54
C THR A 180 -17.84 7.13 -1.31
N PHE A 181 -18.20 5.86 -1.50
CA PHE A 181 -17.54 4.94 -2.42
C PHE A 181 -18.29 4.91 -3.75
N ASP A 182 -17.56 5.02 -4.86
CA ASP A 182 -18.16 5.07 -6.19
C ASP A 182 -18.48 3.67 -6.75
N ALA A 183 -19.12 3.61 -7.91
CA ALA A 183 -19.49 2.35 -8.56
C ALA A 183 -18.26 1.51 -8.96
N THR A 184 -17.13 2.16 -9.32
CA THR A 184 -15.89 1.47 -9.68
C THR A 184 -15.28 0.78 -8.46
N PHE A 185 -15.32 1.42 -7.30
CA PHE A 185 -14.93 0.80 -6.03
C PHE A 185 -15.71 -0.49 -5.81
N TRP A 186 -17.04 -0.41 -5.82
CA TRP A 186 -17.89 -1.56 -5.53
C TRP A 186 -17.79 -2.67 -6.58
N ALA A 187 -17.56 -2.32 -7.85
CA ALA A 187 -17.35 -3.29 -8.91
C ALA A 187 -16.12 -4.17 -8.67
N TYR A 188 -15.03 -3.57 -8.17
CA TYR A 188 -13.74 -4.25 -8.01
C TYR A 188 -13.43 -4.67 -6.57
N TRP A 189 -14.24 -4.24 -5.60
CA TRP A 189 -14.08 -4.56 -4.19
C TRP A 189 -13.93 -6.07 -3.91
N PRO A 190 -14.78 -6.97 -4.46
CA PRO A 190 -14.64 -8.40 -4.16
C PRO A 190 -13.27 -8.95 -4.56
N TYR A 191 -12.77 -8.56 -5.75
CA TYR A 191 -11.47 -9.00 -6.24
C TYR A 191 -10.32 -8.47 -5.37
N PHE A 192 -10.25 -7.15 -5.17
CA PHE A 192 -9.12 -6.56 -4.46
C PHE A 192 -9.14 -6.86 -2.96
N SER A 193 -10.32 -6.95 -2.32
CA SER A 193 -10.40 -7.36 -0.91
C SER A 193 -9.89 -8.78 -0.71
N ALA A 194 -10.14 -9.71 -1.64
CA ALA A 194 -9.55 -11.04 -1.61
C ALA A 194 -8.02 -10.99 -1.79
N PHE A 195 -7.53 -10.24 -2.77
CA PHE A 195 -6.09 -10.05 -2.98
C PHE A 195 -5.39 -9.51 -1.73
N TYR A 196 -5.88 -8.41 -1.16
CA TYR A 196 -5.25 -7.74 -0.02
C TYR A 196 -5.39 -8.50 1.29
N LYS A 197 -6.42 -9.33 1.44
CA LYS A 197 -6.59 -10.16 2.64
C LYS A 197 -5.79 -11.46 2.58
N ASP A 198 -5.76 -12.12 1.42
CA ASP A 198 -5.30 -13.52 1.32
C ASP A 198 -3.90 -13.65 0.73
N LEU A 199 -3.56 -12.82 -0.27
CA LEU A 199 -2.27 -12.89 -0.95
C LEU A 199 -1.30 -11.83 -0.44
N TYR A 200 -1.73 -10.57 -0.33
CA TYR A 200 -0.82 -9.47 0.00
C TYR A 200 0.02 -9.70 1.27
N PRO A 201 -0.54 -10.15 2.42
CA PRO A 201 0.26 -10.32 3.63
C PRO A 201 1.32 -11.42 3.52
N ARG A 202 1.12 -12.40 2.64
CA ARG A 202 2.02 -13.55 2.46
C ARG A 202 3.21 -13.22 1.56
N TYR A 203 2.97 -12.40 0.53
CA TYR A 203 3.96 -12.10 -0.51
C TYR A 203 4.64 -10.74 -0.34
N TYR A 204 3.92 -9.76 0.22
CA TYR A 204 4.39 -8.37 0.32
C TYR A 204 4.50 -7.91 1.77
N GLY A 205 3.44 -8.13 2.57
CA GLY A 205 3.28 -7.62 3.93
C GLY A 205 4.45 -7.90 4.88
N GLY A 206 4.79 -6.94 5.73
CA GLY A 206 5.92 -7.03 6.66
C GLY A 206 7.27 -7.17 5.96
N GLY A 207 7.40 -6.68 4.72
CA GLY A 207 8.64 -6.78 3.94
C GLY A 207 8.94 -8.15 3.32
N GLN A 208 7.94 -9.01 3.13
CA GLN A 208 8.15 -10.34 2.52
C GLN A 208 8.75 -10.25 1.11
N TRP A 209 8.37 -9.25 0.31
CA TRP A 209 8.96 -9.02 -1.01
C TRP A 209 10.48 -8.88 -0.93
N ARG A 210 10.97 -8.12 0.04
CA ARG A 210 12.40 -7.89 0.23
C ARG A 210 13.17 -9.16 0.60
N ARG A 211 12.49 -10.14 1.21
CA ARG A 211 13.06 -11.42 1.65
C ARG A 211 13.00 -12.47 0.56
N GLN A 212 11.83 -12.64 -0.07
CA GLN A 212 11.54 -13.77 -0.94
C GLN A 212 11.57 -13.42 -2.43
N ARG A 213 11.30 -12.16 -2.79
CA ARG A 213 11.22 -11.68 -4.19
C ARG A 213 10.25 -12.48 -5.06
N HIS A 214 9.16 -12.94 -4.45
CA HIS A 214 8.08 -13.64 -5.14
C HIS A 214 6.89 -12.70 -5.32
N VAL A 215 6.43 -12.61 -6.56
CA VAL A 215 5.15 -11.99 -6.90
C VAL A 215 4.05 -12.97 -6.51
N ALA A 216 2.97 -12.47 -5.94
CA ALA A 216 1.81 -13.29 -5.63
C ALA A 216 1.27 -13.96 -6.90
N PRO A 217 0.78 -15.22 -6.85
CA PRO A 217 0.14 -15.85 -7.99
C PRO A 217 -1.14 -15.12 -8.37
N ALA A 218 -1.60 -15.28 -9.62
CA ALA A 218 -2.92 -14.81 -10.04
C ALA A 218 -4.01 -15.39 -9.12
N LEU A 219 -5.08 -14.63 -8.86
CA LEU A 219 -6.22 -15.18 -8.12
C LEU A 219 -6.96 -16.17 -9.03
N PRO A 220 -7.24 -17.41 -8.59
CA PRO A 220 -7.98 -18.34 -9.42
C PRO A 220 -9.37 -17.78 -9.73
N PRO A 221 -9.94 -18.03 -10.93
CA PRO A 221 -11.28 -17.59 -11.26
C PRO A 221 -12.29 -18.00 -10.18
N GLY A 222 -13.00 -17.02 -9.62
CA GLY A 222 -13.97 -17.27 -8.55
C GLY A 222 -13.40 -17.31 -7.12
N ALA A 223 -12.08 -17.15 -6.92
CA ALA A 223 -11.48 -17.11 -5.58
C ALA A 223 -12.05 -15.96 -4.71
N TRP A 224 -12.53 -14.89 -5.35
CA TRP A 224 -13.15 -13.75 -4.71
C TRP A 224 -14.66 -13.90 -4.46
N THR A 225 -15.28 -15.01 -4.89
CA THR A 225 -16.72 -15.25 -4.67
C THR A 225 -17.02 -15.95 -3.36
N HIS A 226 -16.01 -16.64 -2.82
CA HIS A 226 -16.07 -17.22 -1.49
C HIS A 226 -15.25 -16.30 -0.61
N GLY A 227 -15.91 -15.51 0.25
CA GLY A 227 -15.22 -14.91 1.40
C GLY A 227 -14.34 -15.99 2.07
N PRO A 228 -13.24 -15.60 2.73
CA PRO A 228 -12.18 -16.52 3.14
C PRO A 228 -12.79 -17.78 3.71
N ARG A 229 -12.57 -18.92 3.05
CA ARG A 229 -12.67 -20.18 3.76
C ARG A 229 -11.45 -20.18 4.68
N ILE A 230 -11.65 -19.75 5.93
CA ILE A 230 -10.62 -19.90 6.95
C ILE A 230 -10.39 -21.41 7.07
N GLU A 231 -9.36 -21.90 6.40
CA GLU A 231 -8.91 -23.28 6.50
C GLU A 231 -8.40 -23.47 7.94
N GLY A 232 -9.32 -23.92 8.80
CA GLY A 232 -9.15 -23.92 10.26
C GLY A 232 -10.46 -23.77 11.01
N GLU A 233 -11.48 -23.17 10.39
CA GLU A 233 -12.85 -23.16 10.92
C GLU A 233 -13.50 -24.52 10.61
N ARG A 234 -13.12 -25.53 11.41
CA ARG A 234 -14.00 -26.68 11.62
C ARG A 234 -15.31 -26.09 12.10
N THR A 235 -16.35 -26.21 11.30
CA THR A 235 -17.73 -26.17 11.78
C THR A 235 -17.93 -27.35 12.73
N GLU A 236 -17.40 -27.25 13.95
CA GLU A 236 -17.93 -27.94 15.13
C GLU A 236 -19.29 -27.30 15.42
N GLY A 237 -20.31 -27.74 14.70
CA GLY A 237 -21.62 -27.09 14.81
C GLY A 237 -22.65 -27.53 13.79
N SER A 238 -22.64 -28.79 13.38
CA SER A 238 -23.86 -29.42 12.85
C SER A 238 -24.44 -30.28 13.98
N PRO A 239 -25.45 -29.79 14.73
CA PRO A 239 -26.06 -30.58 15.79
C PRO A 239 -26.86 -31.74 15.18
N GLY A 240 -26.40 -32.96 15.48
CA GLY A 240 -27.25 -34.14 15.66
C GLY A 240 -28.08 -34.61 14.47
N ARG A 241 -27.49 -35.43 13.60
CA ARG A 241 -28.22 -36.61 13.08
C ARG A 241 -27.66 -37.85 13.75
N ARG A 242 -28.44 -38.43 14.68
CA ARG A 242 -28.20 -39.79 15.17
C ARG A 242 -28.30 -40.76 13.97
N PRO A 243 -27.35 -41.69 13.80
CA PRO A 243 -27.54 -42.79 12.86
C PRO A 243 -28.69 -43.70 13.35
N PRO A 244 -29.48 -44.31 12.45
CA PRO A 244 -30.54 -45.21 12.84
C PRO A 244 -29.97 -46.46 13.54
N PRO A 245 -30.70 -47.03 14.51
CA PRO A 245 -30.30 -48.27 15.17
C PRO A 245 -30.25 -49.42 14.16
N ARG A 246 -29.31 -50.34 14.39
CA ARG A 246 -29.18 -51.61 13.68
C ARG A 246 -30.23 -52.61 14.14
#